data_AF-M0L2X6-F1
#
_entry.id   AF-M0L2X6-F1
#
_cell.length_a   1.000
_cell.length_b   1.000
_cell.length_c   1.000
_cell.angle_alpha   90.00
_cell.angle_beta   90.00
_cell.angle_gamma   90.00
#
_symmetry.space_group_name_H-M   'P 1'
#
loop_
_entity.id
_entity.type
_entity.pdbx_description
1 polymer ?
#
loop_
_entity_poly.entity_id
_entity_poly.type
_entity_poly.pdbx_seq_one_letter_code
_entity_poly.pdbx_strand_id
1 'polypeptide(L)'
;MDTGEDPFKPYGLYISRPVRDALEDFLYEKAGVVDLEGYFEPSASAIPAGDPGADATHDLVASVVTDFTTLYDDADFAAAESLAHDAFELTYLAAEPETVAAARERFEAATIIRETDLRTVHTAVLEARLSAE
;
A
#
# COMPACT_ATOMS: atom_id res chain seq x y z
N MET A 1 31.43 1.66 -9.68
CA MET A 1 30.08 1.94 -10.19
C MET A 1 29.17 1.50 -9.09
N ASP A 2 28.75 2.45 -8.25
CA ASP A 2 27.72 2.20 -7.25
C ASP A 2 26.40 2.20 -8.03
N THR A 3 25.94 1.01 -8.41
CA THR A 3 24.54 0.83 -8.79
C THR A 3 23.76 0.68 -7.48
N GLY A 4 23.81 1.72 -6.65
CA GLY A 4 23.04 1.76 -5.41
C GLY A 4 21.60 2.05 -5.81
N GLU A 5 20.79 1.01 -5.95
CA GLU A 5 19.34 1.15 -5.90
C GLU A 5 19.01 1.96 -4.64
N ASP A 6 18.20 3.01 -4.79
CA ASP A 6 17.83 3.83 -3.65
C ASP A 6 17.16 2.94 -2.60
N PRO A 7 17.55 3.01 -1.33
CA PRO A 7 16.97 2.15 -0.32
C PRO A 7 15.47 2.40 -0.21
N PHE A 8 14.69 1.33 -0.06
CA PHE A 8 13.26 1.44 0.15
C PHE A 8 12.96 2.24 1.42
N LYS A 9 11.82 2.92 1.44
CA LYS A 9 11.34 3.68 2.59
C LYS A 9 10.03 3.08 3.13
N PRO A 10 9.82 3.12 4.45
CA PRO A 10 8.53 2.82 5.03
C PRO A 10 7.44 3.77 4.49
N TYR A 11 6.33 3.20 4.05
CA TYR A 11 5.18 3.90 3.52
C TYR A 11 3.93 3.43 4.27
N GLY A 12 3.39 4.34 5.10
CA GLY A 12 2.21 4.07 5.92
C GLY A 12 0.91 4.28 5.14
N LEU A 13 0.07 3.24 5.12
CA LEU A 13 -1.28 3.25 4.59
C LEU A 13 -2.28 2.93 5.71
N TYR A 14 -3.43 3.60 5.69
CA TYR A 14 -4.53 3.25 6.59
C TYR A 14 -5.50 2.35 5.83
N ILE A 15 -5.54 1.08 6.21
CA ILE A 15 -6.36 0.07 5.52
C ILE A 15 -7.26 -0.64 6.52
N SER A 16 -8.42 -1.10 6.05
CA SER A 16 -9.32 -1.89 6.88
C SER A 16 -8.71 -3.25 7.23
N ARG A 17 -9.14 -3.85 8.33
CA ARG A 17 -8.68 -5.21 8.72
C ARG A 17 -8.82 -6.26 7.61
N PRO A 18 -9.96 -6.38 6.90
CA PRO A 18 -10.06 -7.38 5.83
C PRO A 18 -9.05 -7.17 4.70
N VAL A 19 -8.74 -5.91 4.36
CA VAL A 19 -7.74 -5.59 3.34
C VAL A 19 -6.33 -5.85 3.86
N ARG A 20 -6.07 -5.61 5.15
CA ARG A 20 -4.81 -6.00 5.80
C ARG A 20 -4.61 -7.52 5.79
N ASP A 21 -5.64 -8.30 6.14
CA ASP A 21 -5.57 -9.76 6.13
C ASP A 21 -5.27 -10.28 4.70
N ALA A 22 -5.95 -9.74 3.69
CA ALA A 22 -5.70 -10.09 2.28
C ALA A 22 -4.28 -9.69 1.82
N LEU A 23 -3.76 -8.56 2.31
CA LEU A 23 -2.39 -8.12 2.06
C LEU A 23 -1.36 -9.05 2.72
N GLU A 24 -1.61 -9.49 3.94
CA GLU A 24 -0.75 -10.46 4.64
C GLU A 24 -0.71 -11.79 3.88
N ASP A 25 -1.86 -12.31 3.43
CA ASP A 25 -1.94 -13.51 2.60
C ASP A 25 -1.16 -13.35 1.29
N PHE A 26 -1.35 -12.22 0.58
CA PHE A 26 -0.62 -11.90 -0.64
C PHE A 26 0.91 -11.89 -0.41
N LEU A 27 1.38 -11.22 0.65
CA LEU A 27 2.82 -11.14 0.93
C LEU A 27 3.40 -12.45 1.43
N TYR A 28 2.62 -13.27 2.13
CA TYR A 28 3.00 -14.63 2.49
C TYR A 28 3.23 -15.47 1.23
N GLU A 29 2.31 -15.42 0.27
CA GLU A 29 2.42 -16.19 -0.97
C GLU A 29 3.57 -15.70 -1.87
N LYS A 30 3.79 -14.38 -1.97
CA LYS A 30 4.83 -13.82 -2.84
C LYS A 30 6.23 -13.91 -2.24
N ALA A 31 6.36 -13.65 -0.94
CA ALA A 31 7.65 -13.41 -0.29
C ALA A 31 7.85 -14.16 1.04
N GLY A 32 6.84 -14.92 1.52
CA GLY A 32 6.92 -15.65 2.78
C GLY A 32 6.87 -14.76 4.02
N VAL A 33 6.30 -13.55 3.92
CA VAL A 33 6.12 -12.64 5.05
C VAL A 33 4.97 -13.15 5.93
N VAL A 34 5.21 -13.32 7.24
CA VAL A 34 4.23 -13.93 8.18
C VAL A 34 3.70 -12.94 9.23
N ASP A 35 4.36 -11.79 9.39
CA ASP A 35 4.00 -10.78 10.39
C ASP A 35 4.28 -9.39 9.81
N LEU A 36 3.33 -8.87 9.02
CA LEU A 36 3.48 -7.58 8.34
C LEU A 36 3.59 -6.40 9.32
N GLU A 37 2.89 -6.47 10.45
CA GLU A 37 2.89 -5.40 11.46
C GLU A 37 4.27 -5.19 12.08
N GLY A 38 5.00 -6.28 12.32
CA GLY A 38 6.37 -6.24 12.81
C GLY A 38 7.43 -6.14 11.72
N TYR A 39 7.07 -6.34 10.43
CA TYR A 39 8.05 -6.52 9.36
C TYR A 39 8.80 -5.23 9.01
N PHE A 40 8.07 -4.11 8.85
CA PHE A 40 8.67 -2.83 8.51
C PHE A 40 8.68 -1.88 9.69
N GLU A 41 9.87 -1.59 10.21
CA GLU A 41 10.02 -0.65 11.30
C GLU A 41 9.77 0.79 10.83
N PRO A 42 8.78 1.51 11.38
CA PRO A 42 8.44 2.86 10.91
C PRO A 42 9.52 3.91 11.23
N SER A 43 10.36 3.64 12.23
CA SER A 43 11.54 4.45 12.55
C SER A 43 12.74 4.17 11.66
N ALA A 44 12.72 3.11 10.85
CA ALA A 44 13.81 2.83 9.93
C ALA A 44 13.89 3.93 8.86
N SER A 45 15.07 4.52 8.72
CA SER A 45 15.31 5.53 7.69
C SER A 45 15.42 4.95 6.28
N ALA A 46 15.68 3.64 6.18
CA ALA A 46 15.97 2.91 4.97
C ALA A 46 15.81 1.40 5.20
N ILE A 47 15.27 0.70 4.21
CA ILE A 47 15.22 -0.76 4.15
C ILE A 47 16.17 -1.19 3.03
N PRO A 48 17.08 -2.17 3.27
CA PRO A 48 18.04 -2.61 2.26
C PRO A 48 17.36 -3.19 1.01
N ALA A 49 17.95 -2.96 -0.16
CA ALA A 49 17.56 -3.64 -1.39
C ALA A 49 17.82 -5.15 -1.29
N GLY A 50 16.97 -5.95 -1.97
CA GLY A 50 17.04 -7.41 -1.94
C GLY A 50 16.39 -8.06 -0.71
N ASP A 51 15.64 -7.29 0.08
CA ASP A 51 14.70 -7.85 1.05
C ASP A 51 13.44 -8.34 0.29
N PRO A 52 13.11 -9.64 0.32
CA PRO A 52 12.01 -10.17 -0.48
C PRO A 52 10.65 -9.55 -0.15
N GLY A 53 10.42 -9.20 1.12
CA GLY A 53 9.20 -8.51 1.54
C GLY A 53 9.17 -7.09 1.02
N ALA A 54 10.30 -6.37 1.09
CA ALA A 54 10.40 -5.02 0.58
C ALA A 54 10.20 -4.95 -0.94
N ASP A 55 10.82 -5.86 -1.69
CA ASP A 55 10.66 -6.00 -3.14
C ASP A 55 9.19 -6.28 -3.49
N ALA A 56 8.55 -7.24 -2.81
CA ALA A 56 7.14 -7.57 -3.05
C ALA A 56 6.19 -6.41 -2.74
N THR A 57 6.44 -5.66 -1.67
CA THR A 57 5.63 -4.47 -1.35
C THR A 57 5.91 -3.32 -2.31
N HIS A 58 7.14 -3.16 -2.78
CA HIS A 58 7.48 -2.16 -3.77
C HIS A 58 6.74 -2.44 -5.07
N ASP A 59 6.78 -3.68 -5.56
CA ASP A 59 6.08 -4.11 -6.77
C ASP A 59 4.57 -3.89 -6.64
N LEU A 60 4.00 -4.19 -5.46
CA LEU A 60 2.59 -3.92 -5.17
C LEU A 60 2.29 -2.41 -5.29
N VAL A 61 3.02 -1.55 -4.59
CA VAL A 61 2.77 -0.09 -4.64
C VAL A 61 3.03 0.47 -6.04
N ALA A 62 4.07 0.01 -6.73
CA ALA A 62 4.38 0.40 -8.10
C ALA A 62 3.25 0.02 -9.07
N SER A 63 2.65 -1.17 -8.91
CA SER A 63 1.48 -1.58 -9.69
C SER A 63 0.26 -0.71 -9.38
N VAL A 64 0.02 -0.35 -8.10
CA VAL A 64 -1.04 0.58 -7.72
C VAL A 64 -0.86 1.95 -8.37
N VAL A 65 0.37 2.46 -8.42
CA VAL A 65 0.70 3.74 -9.08
C VAL A 65 0.49 3.66 -10.59
N THR A 66 0.88 2.55 -11.21
CA THR A 66 0.82 2.34 -12.65
C THR A 66 -0.62 2.17 -13.14
N ASP A 67 -1.39 1.33 -12.45
CA ASP A 67 -2.76 0.96 -12.82
C ASP A 67 -3.83 1.80 -12.11
N PHE A 68 -3.41 2.90 -11.45
CA PHE A 68 -4.25 3.67 -10.54
C PHE A 68 -5.61 4.06 -11.12
N THR A 69 -5.67 4.45 -12.40
CA THR A 69 -6.95 4.87 -13.02
C THR A 69 -7.94 3.70 -13.09
N THR A 70 -7.48 2.53 -13.52
CA THR A 70 -8.30 1.32 -13.57
C THR A 70 -8.74 0.90 -12.17
N LEU A 71 -7.79 0.86 -11.22
CA LEU A 71 -8.08 0.49 -9.84
C LEU A 71 -9.05 1.47 -9.16
N TYR A 72 -8.93 2.76 -9.46
CA TYR A 72 -9.83 3.79 -8.97
C TYR A 72 -11.25 3.59 -9.53
N ASP A 73 -11.39 3.23 -10.80
CA ASP A 73 -12.70 2.98 -11.41
C ASP A 73 -13.36 1.70 -10.86
N ASP A 74 -12.56 0.68 -10.54
CA ASP A 74 -13.02 -0.60 -9.99
C ASP A 74 -13.22 -0.59 -8.46
N ALA A 75 -12.71 0.42 -7.76
CA ALA A 75 -12.74 0.52 -6.31
C ALA A 75 -14.15 0.73 -5.74
N ASP A 76 -14.54 -0.10 -4.76
CA ASP A 76 -15.78 0.07 -4.01
C ASP A 76 -15.60 1.07 -2.85
N PHE A 77 -15.56 2.36 -3.21
CA PHE A 77 -15.46 3.44 -2.22
C PHE A 77 -16.65 3.48 -1.26
N ALA A 78 -17.83 3.03 -1.68
CA ALA A 78 -19.03 3.06 -0.83
C ALA A 78 -18.93 2.02 0.29
N ALA A 79 -18.42 0.82 -0.02
CA ALA A 79 -18.12 -0.18 0.98
C ALA A 79 -17.08 0.34 1.98
N ALA A 80 -15.96 0.91 1.49
CA ALA A 80 -14.91 1.47 2.34
C ALA A 80 -15.40 2.63 3.22
N GLU A 81 -16.24 3.53 2.71
CA GLU A 81 -16.79 4.67 3.45
C GLU A 81 -17.80 4.24 4.53
N SER A 82 -18.45 3.08 4.35
CA SER A 82 -19.41 2.55 5.33
C SER A 82 -18.73 1.97 6.59
N LEU A 83 -17.41 1.80 6.57
CA LEU A 83 -16.65 1.25 7.69
C LEU A 83 -16.55 2.24 8.84
N ALA A 84 -16.57 1.71 10.07
CA ALA A 84 -16.35 2.51 11.26
C ALA A 84 -14.91 3.05 11.31
N HIS A 85 -14.71 4.21 11.92
CA HIS A 85 -13.38 4.84 11.99
C HIS A 85 -12.32 4.02 12.73
N ASP A 86 -12.72 3.10 13.62
CA ASP A 86 -11.86 2.18 14.36
C ASP A 86 -11.60 0.86 13.62
N ALA A 87 -12.16 0.67 12.41
CA ALA A 87 -11.92 -0.49 11.57
C ALA A 87 -10.62 -0.41 10.75
N PHE A 88 -9.93 0.73 10.79
CA PHE A 88 -8.72 1.00 10.02
C PHE A 88 -7.46 0.89 10.87
N GLU A 89 -6.42 0.31 10.30
CA GLU A 89 -5.12 0.12 10.93
C GLU A 89 -4.02 0.71 10.06
N LEU A 90 -3.04 1.35 10.72
CA LEU A 90 -1.88 1.88 10.04
C LEU A 90 -0.92 0.73 9.73
N THR A 91 -0.79 0.40 8.45
CA THR A 91 0.08 -0.66 7.94
C THR A 91 1.22 -0.04 7.17
N TYR A 92 2.45 -0.49 7.44
CA TYR A 92 3.64 -0.01 6.73
C TYR A 92 4.03 -0.98 5.63
N LEU A 93 4.35 -0.42 4.47
CA LEU A 93 4.93 -1.12 3.31
C LEU A 93 6.31 -0.55 3.01
N ALA A 94 7.11 -1.23 2.18
CA ALA A 94 8.32 -0.66 1.62
C ALA A 94 8.10 -0.28 0.15
N ALA A 95 8.57 0.89 -0.23
CA ALA A 95 8.66 1.27 -1.63
C ALA A 95 9.77 2.29 -1.84
N GLU A 96 10.27 2.40 -3.08
CA GLU A 96 11.24 3.42 -3.44
C GLU A 96 10.66 4.82 -3.22
N PRO A 97 11.51 5.82 -2.90
CA PRO A 97 11.07 7.17 -2.61
C PRO A 97 10.19 7.80 -3.72
N GLU A 98 10.51 7.55 -4.98
CA GLU A 98 9.76 8.07 -6.13
C GLU A 98 8.37 7.41 -6.23
N THR A 99 8.30 6.09 -6.04
CA THR A 99 7.04 5.35 -6.00
C THR A 99 6.15 5.81 -4.84
N VAL A 100 6.73 6.07 -3.66
CA VAL A 100 6.00 6.64 -2.52
C VAL A 100 5.44 8.02 -2.85
N ALA A 101 6.24 8.89 -3.47
CA ALA A 101 5.79 10.23 -3.86
C ALA A 101 4.65 10.15 -4.88
N ALA A 102 4.78 9.28 -5.88
CA ALA A 102 3.78 9.08 -6.93
C ALA A 102 2.46 8.50 -6.38
N ALA A 103 2.53 7.58 -5.42
CA ALA A 103 1.36 7.02 -4.74
C ALA A 103 0.65 8.09 -3.90
N ARG A 104 1.40 8.88 -3.11
CA ARG A 104 0.83 9.97 -2.31
C ARG A 104 0.09 10.98 -3.17
N GLU A 105 0.70 11.43 -4.26
CA GLU A 105 0.07 12.39 -5.18
C GLU A 105 -1.27 11.86 -5.70
N ARG A 106 -1.32 10.59 -6.11
CA ARG A 106 -2.55 9.95 -6.62
C ARG A 106 -3.62 9.80 -5.56
N PHE A 107 -3.27 9.33 -4.36
CA PHE A 107 -4.23 9.17 -3.28
C PHE A 107 -4.75 10.52 -2.77
N GLU A 108 -3.88 11.53 -2.65
CA GLU A 108 -4.29 12.89 -2.30
C GLU A 108 -5.24 13.46 -3.36
N ALA A 109 -4.92 13.32 -4.65
CA ALA A 109 -5.82 13.74 -5.73
C ALA A 109 -7.19 13.01 -5.66
N ALA A 110 -7.20 11.71 -5.39
CA ALA A 110 -8.42 10.92 -5.25
C ALA A 110 -9.29 11.39 -4.07
N THR A 111 -8.70 11.76 -2.93
CA THR A 111 -9.46 12.32 -1.80
C THR A 111 -10.17 13.62 -2.16
N ILE A 112 -9.53 14.47 -2.96
CA ILE A 112 -10.12 15.74 -3.43
C ILE A 112 -11.26 15.47 -4.40
N ILE A 113 -11.07 14.56 -5.37
CA ILE A 113 -12.08 14.25 -6.39
C ILE A 113 -13.31 13.56 -5.78
N ARG A 114 -13.12 12.68 -4.79
CA ARG A 114 -14.21 11.95 -4.12
C ARG A 114 -14.80 12.66 -2.92
N GLU A 115 -14.18 13.75 -2.45
CA GLU A 115 -14.55 14.44 -1.22
C GLU A 115 -14.61 13.49 -0.01
N THR A 116 -13.68 12.53 0.05
CA THR A 116 -13.59 11.50 1.11
C THR A 116 -12.21 11.50 1.76
N ASP A 117 -12.03 10.72 2.83
CA ASP A 117 -10.76 10.67 3.56
C ASP A 117 -9.78 9.62 3.00
N LEU A 118 -8.50 9.77 3.36
CA LEU A 118 -7.43 8.90 2.88
C LEU A 118 -7.63 7.43 3.25
N ARG A 119 -8.30 7.12 4.36
CA ARG A 119 -8.51 5.73 4.81
C ARG A 119 -9.47 5.01 3.86
N THR A 120 -10.52 5.72 3.44
CA THR A 120 -11.45 5.25 2.41
C THR A 120 -10.72 4.99 1.09
N VAL A 121 -9.91 5.96 0.64
CA VAL A 121 -9.19 5.84 -0.63
C VAL A 121 -8.15 4.71 -0.60
N HIS A 122 -7.30 4.66 0.42
CA HIS A 122 -6.30 3.60 0.56
C HIS A 122 -6.95 2.22 0.59
N THR A 123 -8.01 2.05 1.39
CA THR A 123 -8.72 0.77 1.53
C THR A 123 -9.33 0.34 0.20
N ALA A 124 -10.13 1.19 -0.44
CA ALA A 124 -10.87 0.82 -1.64
C ALA A 124 -9.94 0.51 -2.83
N VAL A 125 -8.90 1.32 -3.03
CA VAL A 125 -7.95 1.11 -4.14
C VAL A 125 -7.08 -0.12 -3.90
N LEU A 126 -6.64 -0.36 -2.66
CA LEU A 126 -5.82 -1.53 -2.35
C LEU A 126 -6.65 -2.82 -2.42
N GLU A 127 -7.90 -2.80 -1.95
CA GLU A 127 -8.85 -3.90 -2.09
C GLU A 127 -9.08 -4.26 -3.56
N ALA A 128 -9.30 -3.26 -4.42
CA ALA A 128 -9.45 -3.47 -5.86
C ALA A 128 -8.20 -4.13 -6.46
N ARG A 129 -7.00 -3.69 -6.04
CA ARG A 129 -5.75 -4.29 -6.50
C ARG A 129 -5.59 -5.74 -6.06
N LEU A 130 -5.88 -6.05 -4.79
CA LEU A 130 -5.75 -7.40 -4.25
C LEU A 130 -6.82 -8.35 -4.81
N SER A 131 -7.97 -7.83 -5.22
CA SER A 131 -9.07 -8.61 -5.82
C SER A 131 -8.88 -8.87 -7.32
N ALA A 132 -7.95 -8.18 -7.97
CA ALA A 132 -7.68 -8.31 -9.40
C ALA A 132 -6.72 -9.47 -9.75
N GLU A 133 -6.23 -10.22 -8.75
CA GLU A 133 -5.36 -11.40 -8.91
C GLU A 133 -6.12 -12.74 -9.02
#